data_AF-A0A7V4P7X6-F1
#
_entry.id   AF-A0A7V4P7X6-F1
#
_cell.length_a   1.000
_cell.length_b   1.000
_cell.length_c   1.000
_cell.angle_alpha   90.00
_cell.angle_beta   90.00
_cell.angle_gamma   90.00
#
_symmetry.space_group_name_H-M   'P 1'
#
loop_
_entity.id
_entity.type
_entity.pdbx_description
1 polymer ?
#
loop_
_entity_poly.entity_id
_entity_poly.type
_entity_poly.pdbx_seq_one_letter_code
_entity_poly.pdbx_strand_id
1 'polypeptide(L)'
;MRFLALSAAGLMTAALAACGGEAPAPETPAPPAGPVGAVLTTTADITATDLAARIKELADDKYEGRGPGTIAGEASADWIASDMKRVGLEPGNPDGTYFQVVKMVAQTVDPATSSLKIAGPGGKTWDLKLGPDAVFITK
;
A
#
# COMPACT_ATOMS: atom_id res chain seq x y z
N MET A 1 -72.01 15.93 -33.30
CA MET A 1 -71.99 16.09 -34.76
C MET A 1 -70.61 16.61 -35.15
N ARG A 2 -69.85 15.82 -35.92
CA ARG A 2 -68.73 16.18 -36.82
C ARG A 2 -67.43 16.77 -36.23
N PHE A 3 -66.43 15.91 -36.32
CA PHE A 3 -64.98 16.10 -36.45
C PHE A 3 -64.53 17.31 -37.28
N LEU A 4 -63.36 17.88 -36.92
CA LEU A 4 -62.21 18.21 -37.78
C LEU A 4 -61.06 18.69 -36.84
N ALA A 5 -60.09 17.86 -36.46
CA ALA A 5 -58.82 17.62 -37.16
C ALA A 5 -58.02 18.90 -37.48
N LEU A 6 -56.98 19.18 -36.68
CA LEU A 6 -55.85 20.00 -37.11
C LEU A 6 -54.54 19.41 -36.57
N SER A 7 -53.82 18.76 -37.49
CA SER A 7 -52.43 18.36 -37.35
C SER A 7 -51.52 19.58 -37.33
N ALA A 8 -50.51 19.59 -36.46
CA ALA A 8 -49.15 19.97 -36.82
C ALA A 8 -48.21 19.54 -35.68
N ALA A 9 -47.39 18.55 -35.98
CA ALA A 9 -46.34 18.03 -35.11
C ALA A 9 -45.31 19.13 -34.82
N GLY A 10 -45.21 19.55 -33.56
CA GLY A 10 -44.14 20.40 -33.05
C GLY A 10 -42.99 19.54 -32.55
N LEU A 11 -41.84 19.69 -33.19
CA LEU A 11 -40.53 19.12 -32.85
C LEU A 11 -40.23 19.24 -31.35
N MET A 12 -40.16 18.12 -30.64
CA MET A 12 -39.65 18.05 -29.27
C MET A 12 -38.16 17.70 -29.32
N THR A 13 -37.31 18.72 -29.38
CA THR A 13 -35.86 18.58 -29.17
C THR A 13 -35.61 18.54 -27.67
N ALA A 14 -35.58 17.33 -27.10
CA ALA A 14 -35.11 17.10 -25.74
C ALA A 14 -33.60 17.28 -25.70
N ALA A 15 -33.15 18.42 -25.17
CA ALA A 15 -31.74 18.67 -24.87
C ALA A 15 -31.30 17.74 -23.73
N LEU A 16 -30.48 16.73 -24.07
CA LEU A 16 -29.66 16.00 -23.11
C LEU A 16 -28.59 16.96 -22.55
N ALA A 17 -28.91 17.59 -21.41
CA ALA A 17 -27.95 18.35 -20.61
C ALA A 17 -27.96 17.79 -19.19
N ALA A 18 -27.42 16.58 -19.03
CA ALA A 18 -27.16 15.96 -17.73
C ALA A 18 -25.81 15.23 -17.76
N CYS A 19 -24.75 16.00 -17.99
CA CYS A 19 -23.40 15.70 -17.51
C CYS A 19 -23.01 16.88 -16.63
N GLY A 20 -23.59 16.91 -15.42
CA GLY A 20 -23.07 17.74 -14.35
C GLY A 20 -21.73 17.19 -13.95
N GLY A 21 -20.66 17.81 -14.46
CA GLY A 21 -19.33 17.62 -13.92
C GLY A 21 -19.32 18.10 -12.48
N GLU A 22 -19.09 17.17 -11.56
CA GLU A 22 -18.63 17.52 -10.23
C GLU A 22 -17.29 18.25 -10.44
N ALA A 23 -17.29 19.56 -10.23
CA ALA A 23 -16.06 20.31 -10.22
C ALA A 23 -15.16 19.71 -9.12
N PRO A 24 -13.87 19.47 -9.37
CA PRO A 24 -12.98 18.99 -8.33
C PRO A 24 -13.04 19.99 -7.17
N ALA A 25 -13.34 19.49 -5.98
CA ALA A 25 -13.25 20.28 -4.76
C ALA A 25 -11.86 20.95 -4.73
N PRO A 26 -11.75 22.22 -4.33
CA PRO A 26 -10.46 22.87 -4.23
C PRO A 26 -9.55 22.03 -3.34
N GLU A 27 -8.51 21.44 -3.93
CA GLU A 27 -7.46 20.75 -3.20
C GLU A 27 -6.85 21.79 -2.26
N THR A 28 -7.11 21.62 -0.96
CA THR A 28 -6.39 22.38 0.05
C THR A 28 -4.91 22.03 -0.14
N PRO A 29 -4.04 23.00 -0.45
CA PRO A 29 -2.63 22.72 -0.67
C PRO A 29 -2.09 21.92 0.51
N ALA A 30 -1.47 20.77 0.22
CA ALA A 30 -0.80 19.99 1.24
C ALA A 30 0.16 20.93 2.00
N PRO A 31 0.11 20.98 3.34
CA PRO A 31 1.02 21.81 4.12
C PRO A 31 2.46 21.56 3.65
N PRO A 32 3.28 22.61 3.52
CA PRO A 32 4.66 22.43 3.12
C PRO A 32 5.30 21.44 4.08
N ALA A 33 5.87 20.38 3.52
CA ALA A 33 6.59 19.38 4.29
C ALA A 33 7.72 20.11 5.04
N GLY A 34 7.55 20.24 6.36
CA GLY A 34 8.52 20.89 7.23
C GLY A 34 9.89 20.22 7.14
N PRO A 35 10.94 20.90 7.62
CA PRO A 35 12.31 20.42 7.52
C PRO A 35 12.45 19.02 8.16
N VAL A 36 12.89 18.06 7.36
CA VAL A 36 13.36 16.75 7.81
C VAL A 36 14.65 16.94 8.56
N GLY A 37 14.62 16.72 9.88
CA GLY A 37 15.79 16.82 10.76
C GLY A 37 15.59 17.65 12.02
N ALA A 38 14.43 18.30 12.21
CA ALA A 38 14.11 18.89 13.51
C ALA A 38 13.62 17.82 14.48
N VAL A 39 14.02 17.92 15.74
CA VAL A 39 13.39 17.20 16.86
C VAL A 39 11.87 17.31 16.68
N LEU A 40 11.18 16.18 16.54
CA LEU A 40 9.73 16.16 16.36
C LEU A 40 9.07 16.68 17.64
N THR A 41 8.82 17.98 17.71
CA THR A 41 7.99 18.58 18.75
C THR A 41 6.56 18.12 18.52
N THR A 42 6.00 17.41 19.49
CA THR A 42 4.64 16.85 19.43
C THR A 42 3.84 17.37 20.61
N THR A 43 2.52 17.50 20.44
CA THR A 43 1.60 17.82 21.54
C THR A 43 0.85 16.57 21.98
N ALA A 44 0.02 16.67 23.02
CA ALA A 44 -0.85 15.58 23.44
C ALA A 44 -2.00 15.31 22.46
N ASP A 45 -2.35 16.31 21.64
CA ASP A 45 -3.41 16.20 20.66
C ASP A 45 -2.94 15.44 19.42
N ILE A 46 -3.83 14.67 18.80
CA ILE A 46 -3.56 14.04 17.51
C ILE A 46 -3.76 15.10 16.42
N THR A 47 -2.66 15.67 15.93
CA THR A 47 -2.68 16.68 14.87
C THR A 47 -2.24 16.10 13.52
N ALA A 48 -2.78 16.66 12.42
CA ALA A 48 -2.35 16.27 11.08
C ALA A 48 -0.85 16.53 10.84
N THR A 49 -0.33 17.61 11.41
CA THR A 49 1.10 17.98 11.31
C THR A 49 2.00 16.93 11.97
N ASP A 50 1.68 16.49 13.19
CA ASP A 50 2.47 15.50 13.91
C ASP A 50 2.46 14.15 13.19
N LEU A 51 1.29 13.72 12.70
CA LEU A 51 1.18 12.48 11.93
C LEU A 51 1.97 12.58 10.60
N ALA A 52 1.84 13.69 9.88
CA ALA A 52 2.54 13.91 8.62
C ALA A 52 4.07 13.87 8.78
N ALA A 53 4.60 14.43 9.88
CA ALA A 53 6.04 14.39 10.15
C ALA A 53 6.56 12.96 10.34
N ARG A 54 5.82 12.12 11.08
CA ARG A 54 6.17 10.70 11.30
C ARG A 54 6.07 9.87 10.03
N ILE A 55 5.03 10.10 9.23
CA ILE A 55 4.85 9.44 7.93
C ILE A 55 6.00 9.82 7.00
N LYS A 56 6.33 11.12 6.90
CA LYS A 56 7.42 11.61 6.05
C LYS A 56 8.75 10.96 6.44
N GLU A 57 9.04 10.88 7.72
CA GLU A 57 10.25 10.25 8.24
C GLU A 57 10.28 8.76 7.88
N LEU A 58 9.27 7.96 8.25
CA LEU A 58 9.26 6.53 7.96
C LEU A 58 9.21 6.18 6.46
N ALA A 59 8.74 7.12 5.62
CA ALA A 59 8.71 6.98 4.17
C ALA A 59 9.99 7.46 3.47
N ASP A 60 10.99 7.95 4.22
CA ASP A 60 12.27 8.37 3.66
C ASP A 60 13.04 7.20 3.05
N ASP A 61 13.78 7.46 1.96
CA ASP A 61 14.52 6.46 1.19
C ASP A 61 15.54 5.70 2.05
N LYS A 62 16.03 6.29 3.16
CA LYS A 62 16.96 5.60 4.08
C LYS A 62 16.38 4.35 4.74
N TYR A 63 15.05 4.21 4.74
CA TYR A 63 14.34 3.04 5.25
C TYR A 63 13.93 2.06 4.15
N GLU A 64 14.21 2.39 2.88
CA GLU A 64 14.01 1.56 1.68
C GLU A 64 12.72 0.71 1.75
N GLY A 65 12.84 -0.59 1.47
CA GLY A 65 11.84 -1.59 1.80
C GLY A 65 11.98 -2.02 3.26
N ARG A 66 11.00 -1.64 4.09
CA ARG A 66 10.86 -2.03 5.51
C ARG A 66 10.42 -3.49 5.68
N GLY A 67 11.04 -4.37 4.92
CA GLY A 67 10.81 -5.81 4.96
C GLY A 67 11.24 -6.39 6.32
N PRO A 68 10.49 -7.36 6.88
CA PRO A 68 10.91 -8.03 8.11
C PRO A 68 12.31 -8.64 7.97
N GLY A 69 13.17 -8.44 8.98
CA GLY A 69 14.54 -8.99 9.03
C GLY A 69 15.54 -8.38 8.04
N THR A 70 15.19 -7.30 7.33
CA THR A 70 16.16 -6.54 6.51
C THR A 70 16.82 -5.44 7.33
N ILE A 71 18.03 -5.01 6.93
CA ILE A 71 18.75 -3.92 7.61
C ILE A 71 17.89 -2.64 7.66
N ALA A 72 17.21 -2.31 6.56
CA ALA A 72 16.35 -1.13 6.48
C ALA A 72 15.06 -1.27 7.31
N GLY A 73 14.53 -2.49 7.42
CA GLY A 73 13.43 -2.83 8.33
C GLY A 73 13.81 -2.66 9.79
N GLU A 74 14.98 -3.15 10.20
CA GLU A 74 15.49 -2.98 11.57
C GLU A 74 15.72 -1.51 11.91
N ALA A 75 16.30 -0.72 10.98
CA ALA A 75 16.48 0.72 11.16
C ALA A 75 15.15 1.47 11.39
N SER A 76 14.07 1.02 10.73
CA SER A 76 12.73 1.57 10.95
C SER A 76 12.18 1.23 12.34
N ALA A 77 12.39 -0.01 12.79
CA ALA A 77 11.99 -0.44 14.13
C ALA A 77 12.74 0.32 15.22
N ASP A 78 14.04 0.54 15.04
CA ASP A 78 14.88 1.35 15.94
C ASP A 78 14.39 2.79 16.03
N TRP A 79 14.03 3.40 14.90
CA TRP A 79 13.48 4.75 14.89
C TRP A 79 12.16 4.82 15.66
N ILE A 80 11.25 3.85 15.47
CA ILE A 80 9.99 3.78 16.21
C ILE A 80 10.25 3.67 17.71
N ALA A 81 11.16 2.79 18.14
CA ALA A 81 11.52 2.64 19.55
C ALA A 81 12.11 3.93 20.14
N SER A 82 13.00 4.60 19.39
CA SER A 82 13.57 5.89 19.78
C SER A 82 12.48 6.97 19.93
N ASP A 83 11.53 7.01 19.01
CA ASP A 83 10.46 7.98 19.05
C ASP A 83 9.45 7.70 20.19
N MET A 84 9.13 6.43 20.45
CA MET A 84 8.36 6.02 21.63
C MET A 84 9.04 6.49 22.92
N LYS A 85 10.35 6.24 23.04
CA LYS A 85 11.15 6.70 24.18
C LYS A 85 11.16 8.22 24.30
N ARG A 86 11.29 8.94 23.19
CA ARG A 86 11.29 10.41 23.14
C ARG A 86 10.00 11.01 23.70
N VAL A 87 8.85 10.38 23.45
CA VAL A 87 7.55 10.84 24.00
C VAL A 87 7.26 10.30 25.41
N GLY A 88 8.21 9.58 26.02
CA GLY A 88 8.10 9.10 27.40
C GLY A 88 7.38 7.76 27.56
N LEU A 89 7.18 7.00 26.49
CA LEU A 89 6.62 5.65 26.60
C LEU A 89 7.65 4.68 27.19
N GLU A 90 7.21 3.86 28.13
CA GLU A 90 8.00 2.76 28.65
C GLU A 90 7.99 1.55 27.70
N PRO A 91 9.05 0.72 27.71
CA PRO A 91 9.09 -0.50 26.91
C PRO A 91 8.02 -1.51 27.36
N GLY A 92 7.36 -2.16 26.39
CA GLY A 92 6.24 -3.09 26.67
C GLY A 92 6.60 -4.57 26.73
N ASN A 93 7.85 -4.96 26.39
CA ASN A 93 8.25 -6.36 26.37
C ASN A 93 8.72 -6.84 27.76
N PRO A 94 8.52 -8.12 28.15
CA PRO A 94 8.91 -8.61 29.49
C PRO A 94 10.41 -8.51 29.80
N ASP A 95 11.26 -8.39 28.79
CA ASP A 95 12.72 -8.17 28.96
C ASP A 95 13.10 -6.69 29.13
N GLY A 96 12.12 -5.79 29.19
CA GLY A 96 12.34 -4.35 29.34
C GLY A 96 12.76 -3.66 28.04
N THR A 97 12.60 -4.29 26.88
CA THR A 97 12.87 -3.69 25.57
C THR A 97 11.60 -3.25 24.83
N TYR A 98 11.77 -2.42 23.81
CA TYR A 98 10.67 -2.00 22.92
C TYR A 98 10.39 -3.04 21.82
N PHE A 99 11.16 -4.14 21.76
CA PHE A 99 11.18 -5.04 20.63
C PHE A 99 10.56 -6.38 20.98
N GLN A 100 9.66 -6.85 20.11
CA GLN A 100 9.19 -8.23 20.14
C GLN A 100 9.93 -9.02 19.06
N VAL A 101 10.85 -9.89 19.48
CA VAL A 101 11.61 -10.72 18.54
C VAL A 101 10.72 -11.83 17.98
N VAL A 102 10.43 -11.77 16.68
CA VAL A 102 9.69 -12.80 15.94
C VAL A 102 10.67 -13.63 15.10
N LYS A 103 10.71 -14.95 15.34
CA LYS A 103 11.56 -15.85 14.56
C LYS A 103 11.00 -15.98 13.14
N MET A 104 11.84 -15.68 12.15
CA MET A 104 11.49 -15.82 10.75
C MET A 104 12.05 -17.11 10.15
N VAL A 105 11.35 -17.63 9.15
CA VAL A 105 11.82 -18.72 8.29
C VAL A 105 11.87 -18.18 6.87
N ALA A 106 13.03 -18.32 6.21
CA ALA A 106 13.16 -18.04 4.80
C ALA A 106 13.16 -19.36 4.03
N GLN A 107 12.37 -19.42 2.96
CA GLN A 107 12.35 -20.55 2.04
C GLN A 107 12.70 -20.06 0.65
N THR A 108 13.59 -20.78 -0.03
CA THR A 108 14.02 -20.48 -1.39
C THR A 108 13.99 -21.75 -2.20
N VAL A 109 13.50 -21.65 -3.44
CA VAL A 109 13.54 -22.75 -4.40
C VAL A 109 14.99 -22.93 -4.87
N ASP A 110 15.53 -24.14 -4.73
CA ASP A 110 16.80 -24.51 -5.36
C ASP A 110 16.52 -25.00 -6.80
N PRO A 111 16.91 -24.25 -7.85
CA PRO A 111 16.66 -24.65 -9.23
C PRO A 111 17.42 -25.91 -9.66
N ALA A 112 18.52 -26.27 -8.98
CA ALA A 112 19.34 -27.42 -9.35
C ALA A 112 18.70 -28.75 -8.94
N THR A 113 17.89 -28.74 -7.89
CA THR A 113 17.27 -29.95 -7.32
C THR A 113 15.74 -29.95 -7.38
N SER A 114 15.12 -28.87 -7.86
CA SER A 114 13.67 -28.75 -8.00
C SER A 114 13.22 -29.01 -9.44
N SER A 115 12.18 -29.82 -9.63
CA SER A 115 11.60 -30.07 -10.95
C SER A 115 10.10 -30.30 -10.88
N LEU A 116 9.39 -30.02 -11.98
CA LEU A 116 7.97 -30.29 -12.14
C LEU A 116 7.74 -31.04 -13.45
N LYS A 117 7.04 -32.16 -13.37
CA LYS A 117 6.63 -32.97 -14.52
C LYS A 117 5.12 -33.13 -14.52
N ILE A 118 4.49 -32.99 -15.68
CA ILE A 118 3.07 -33.29 -15.88
C ILE A 118 2.96 -34.60 -16.65
N ALA A 119 2.24 -35.58 -16.11
CA ALA A 119 1.90 -36.81 -16.81
C ALA A 119 0.52 -36.70 -17.50
N GLY A 120 0.40 -37.26 -18.70
CA GLY A 120 -0.80 -37.23 -19.53
C GLY A 120 -1.18 -38.60 -20.11
N PRO A 121 -2.30 -38.67 -20.85
CA PRO A 121 -2.81 -39.90 -21.44
C PRO A 121 -1.78 -40.60 -22.32
N GLY A 122 -1.81 -41.94 -22.36
CA GLY A 122 -0.90 -42.74 -23.17
C GLY A 122 0.56 -42.68 -22.75
N GLY A 123 0.85 -42.27 -21.50
CA GLY A 123 2.22 -42.21 -20.97
C GLY A 123 3.02 -40.98 -21.38
N LYS A 124 2.39 -40.00 -22.04
CA LYS A 124 3.05 -38.74 -22.39
C LYS A 124 3.46 -37.99 -21.12
N THR A 125 4.68 -37.45 -21.09
CA THR A 125 5.19 -36.63 -19.99
C THR A 125 5.71 -35.30 -20.53
N TRP A 126 5.43 -34.21 -19.82
CA TRP A 126 6.00 -32.89 -20.06
C TRP A 126 6.90 -32.50 -18.90
N ASP A 127 8.19 -32.32 -19.20
CA ASP A 127 9.18 -31.81 -18.26
C ASP A 127 9.21 -30.29 -18.37
N LEU A 128 8.76 -29.60 -17.32
CA LEU A 128 8.64 -28.15 -17.32
C LEU A 128 9.93 -27.50 -16.84
N LYS A 129 10.45 -26.55 -17.62
CA LYS A 129 11.60 -25.74 -17.22
C LYS A 129 11.16 -24.61 -16.30
N LEU A 130 11.86 -24.47 -15.17
CA LEU A 130 11.67 -23.35 -14.26
C LEU A 130 11.99 -22.03 -14.98
N GLY A 131 11.09 -21.05 -14.88
CA GLY A 131 11.09 -19.81 -15.62
C GLY A 131 10.14 -19.87 -16.83
N PRO A 132 10.57 -20.39 -18.00
CA PRO A 132 9.76 -20.36 -19.21
C PRO A 132 8.45 -21.13 -19.15
N ASP A 133 8.43 -22.29 -18.48
CA ASP A 133 7.28 -23.21 -18.49
C ASP A 133 6.58 -23.29 -17.12
N ALA A 134 7.28 -23.00 -16.02
CA ALA A 134 6.75 -23.07 -14.66
C ALA A 134 7.44 -22.08 -13.72
N VAL A 135 6.71 -21.58 -12.72
CA VAL A 135 7.26 -20.78 -11.61
C VAL A 135 6.97 -21.51 -10.30
N PHE A 136 8.01 -21.73 -9.50
CA PHE A 136 7.87 -22.29 -8.15
C PHE A 136 7.93 -21.15 -7.14
N ILE A 137 6.96 -21.09 -6.24
CA ILE A 137 6.84 -20.02 -5.25
C ILE A 137 6.86 -20.69 -3.88
N THR A 138 7.71 -20.18 -3.00
CA THR A 138 7.72 -20.52 -1.57
C THR A 138 6.86 -19.52 -0.81
N LYS A 139 6.18 -19.96 0.25
CA LYS A 139 5.33 -19.11 1.10
C LYS A 139 6.13 -18.56 2.28
#